data_AF-A0A960MY28-F1
#
_entry.id   AF-A0A960MY28-F1
#
_cell.length_a   1.000
_cell.length_b   1.000
_cell.length_c   1.000
_cell.angle_alpha   90.00
_cell.angle_beta   90.00
_cell.angle_gamma   90.00
#
_symmetry.space_group_name_H-M   'P 1'
#
loop_
_entity.id
_entity.type
_entity.pdbx_description
1 polymer ?
#
loop_
_entity_poly.entity_id
_entity_poly.type
_entity_poly.pdbx_seq_one_letter_code
_entity_poly.pdbx_strand_id
1 'polypeptide(L)'
;MKSILIRGCLWLGMLCLCGITMAQEKKAKAPKFRAGAATANITPLMGVPLDGTIMQIGPAKHVHDELHARCLVLDDGSTKLAIAVVDCTMISKEVIDRAKVLVEEHTGIPPERVLISATHTHSTPRALVGLSKDPLHHDYLDYLAVR
;
A
#
# COMPACT_ATOMS: atom_id res chain seq x y z
N MET A 1 -59.24 -19.18 -72.33
CA MET A 1 -58.57 -17.87 -72.45
C MET A 1 -57.91 -17.54 -71.12
N LYS A 2 -56.70 -16.96 -71.14
CA LYS A 2 -55.63 -16.86 -70.09
C LYS A 2 -54.67 -18.07 -70.16
N SER A 3 -53.67 -18.03 -71.05
CA SER A 3 -52.30 -17.46 -70.94
C SER A 3 -51.32 -18.46 -70.28
N ILE A 4 -50.42 -19.18 -71.00
CA ILE A 4 -49.07 -18.74 -71.50
C ILE A 4 -48.20 -18.22 -70.34
N LEU A 5 -46.95 -18.66 -70.04
CA LEU A 5 -45.84 -19.16 -70.85
C LEU A 5 -44.66 -19.64 -69.95
N ILE A 6 -43.79 -20.53 -70.48
CA ILE A 6 -42.30 -20.66 -70.30
C ILE A 6 -41.74 -20.98 -68.89
N ARG A 7 -41.22 -22.19 -68.60
CA ARG A 7 -39.91 -22.81 -68.98
C ARG A 7 -38.65 -22.05 -68.52
N GLY A 8 -37.89 -22.66 -67.60
CA GLY A 8 -36.45 -22.85 -67.84
C GLY A 8 -35.48 -22.54 -66.70
N CYS A 9 -34.50 -23.44 -66.61
CA CYS A 9 -33.14 -23.29 -66.06
C CYS A 9 -32.94 -23.40 -64.53
N LEU A 10 -32.57 -24.63 -64.14
CA LEU A 10 -31.58 -24.90 -63.10
C LEU A 10 -30.29 -24.12 -63.39
N TRP A 11 -29.70 -23.49 -62.37
CA TRP A 11 -28.24 -23.40 -62.29
C TRP A 11 -27.74 -23.34 -60.85
N LEU A 12 -26.64 -24.06 -60.66
CA LEU A 12 -25.86 -24.31 -59.45
C LEU A 12 -25.55 -23.05 -58.65
N GLY A 13 -25.61 -23.16 -57.32
CA GLY A 13 -25.15 -22.12 -56.39
C GLY A 13 -24.75 -22.67 -55.02
N MET A 14 -24.03 -23.80 -54.99
CA MET A 14 -23.32 -24.29 -53.81
C MET A 14 -21.93 -23.64 -53.78
N LEU A 15 -21.76 -22.56 -53.00
CA LEU A 15 -20.44 -21.96 -52.74
C LEU A 15 -20.42 -21.29 -51.35
N CYS A 16 -19.79 -21.99 -50.41
CA CYS A 16 -19.02 -21.47 -49.27
C CYS A 16 -19.64 -20.33 -48.42
N LEU A 17 -20.56 -20.66 -47.51
CA LEU A 17 -20.66 -19.95 -46.23
C LEU A 17 -19.60 -20.51 -45.26
N CYS A 18 -18.32 -20.23 -45.54
CA CYS A 18 -17.22 -20.55 -44.64
C CYS A 18 -16.48 -19.26 -44.31
N GLY A 19 -16.49 -18.88 -43.03
CA GLY A 19 -15.49 -17.97 -42.46
C GLY A 19 -15.78 -16.48 -42.52
N ILE A 20 -16.70 -16.00 -41.69
CA ILE A 20 -16.47 -14.71 -41.01
C ILE A 20 -16.76 -14.95 -39.52
N THR A 21 -15.84 -15.61 -38.83
CA THR A 21 -15.73 -15.44 -37.39
C THR A 21 -15.31 -13.99 -37.17
N MET A 22 -16.25 -13.15 -36.75
CA MET A 22 -15.95 -11.83 -36.21
C MET A 22 -15.02 -12.05 -35.01
N ALA A 23 -13.72 -11.89 -35.21
CA ALA A 23 -12.77 -11.83 -34.13
C ALA A 23 -13.06 -10.53 -33.39
N GLN A 24 -13.82 -10.61 -32.29
CA GLN A 24 -13.93 -9.49 -31.37
C GLN A 24 -12.55 -9.30 -30.74
N GLU A 25 -11.85 -8.24 -31.12
CA GLU A 25 -10.72 -7.75 -30.35
C GLU A 25 -11.23 -7.40 -28.94
N LYS A 26 -10.86 -8.24 -27.96
CA LYS A 26 -10.97 -7.84 -26.56
C LYS A 26 -10.04 -6.65 -26.37
N LYS A 27 -10.57 -5.43 -26.40
CA LYS A 27 -9.84 -4.25 -25.93
C LYS A 27 -9.31 -4.56 -24.53
N ALA A 28 -8.00 -4.72 -24.42
CA ALA A 28 -7.35 -4.88 -23.14
C ALA A 28 -7.69 -3.65 -22.30
N LYS A 29 -8.27 -3.88 -21.13
CA LYS A 29 -8.59 -2.82 -20.19
C LYS A 29 -7.27 -2.21 -19.75
N ALA A 30 -7.05 -0.92 -20.04
CA ALA A 30 -5.83 -0.23 -19.63
C ALA A 30 -5.62 -0.41 -18.11
N PRO A 31 -4.37 -0.64 -17.66
CA PRO A 31 -4.08 -0.78 -16.24
C PRO A 31 -4.64 0.43 -15.48
N LYS A 32 -5.45 0.15 -14.47
CA LYS A 32 -6.08 1.20 -13.65
C LYS A 32 -5.18 1.48 -12.47
N PHE A 33 -4.66 2.70 -12.41
CA PHE A 33 -3.95 3.20 -11.25
C PHE A 33 -4.91 3.32 -10.05
N ARG A 34 -4.51 2.81 -8.90
CA ARG A 34 -5.25 2.85 -7.63
C ARG A 34 -4.34 3.41 -6.54
N ALA A 35 -4.96 4.09 -5.58
CA ALA A 35 -4.30 4.56 -4.37
C ALA A 35 -5.18 4.24 -3.15
N GLY A 36 -4.55 3.92 -2.03
CA GLY A 36 -5.19 3.74 -0.73
C GLY A 36 -4.41 4.49 0.33
N ALA A 37 -5.12 5.13 1.27
CA ALA A 37 -4.51 5.84 2.38
C ALA A 37 -5.10 5.33 3.70
N ALA A 38 -4.25 5.23 4.72
CA ALA A 38 -4.64 4.80 6.06
C ALA A 38 -3.79 5.51 7.11
N THR A 39 -4.29 5.53 8.35
CA THR A 39 -3.54 6.02 9.50
C THR A 39 -3.76 5.12 10.70
N ALA A 40 -2.72 4.99 11.53
CA ALA A 40 -2.75 4.31 12.81
C ALA A 40 -2.24 5.27 13.89
N ASN A 41 -2.96 5.35 15.01
CA ASN A 41 -2.50 6.06 16.19
C ASN A 41 -1.35 5.26 16.82
N ILE A 42 -0.23 5.94 17.07
CA ILE A 42 1.01 5.40 17.64
C ILE A 42 1.41 6.14 18.92
N THR A 43 0.46 6.83 19.56
CA THR A 43 0.73 7.59 20.78
C THR A 43 1.30 6.64 21.85
N PRO A 44 2.50 6.92 22.38
CA PRO A 44 3.13 6.05 23.35
C PRO A 44 2.33 5.98 24.65
N LEU A 45 2.53 4.91 25.41
CA LEU A 45 2.06 4.86 26.78
C LEU A 45 2.72 5.96 27.63
N MET A 46 1.98 6.43 28.63
CA MET A 46 2.52 7.35 29.63
C MET A 46 3.75 6.75 30.29
N GLY A 47 4.81 7.54 30.45
CA GLY A 47 6.08 7.07 31.01
C GLY A 47 7.15 6.74 29.97
N VAL A 48 6.81 6.49 28.70
CA VAL A 48 7.82 6.24 27.65
C VAL A 48 8.75 7.46 27.55
N PRO A 49 10.08 7.27 27.53
CA PRO A 49 11.02 8.39 27.42
C PRO A 49 10.80 9.23 26.16
N LEU A 50 10.45 10.51 26.37
CA LEU A 50 10.50 11.53 25.34
C LEU A 50 11.91 12.09 25.32
N ASP A 51 12.57 11.78 24.22
CA ASP A 51 14.00 11.97 24.07
C ASP A 51 14.27 12.97 22.91
N GLY A 52 13.19 13.59 22.41
CA GLY A 52 13.20 14.47 21.26
C GLY A 52 13.86 15.82 21.53
N THR A 53 13.54 16.52 22.62
CA THR A 53 14.16 17.83 22.90
C THR A 53 15.47 17.63 23.67
N ILE A 54 16.59 18.11 23.10
CA ILE A 54 17.98 17.91 23.57
C ILE A 54 18.20 18.28 25.06
N MET A 55 17.29 19.05 25.67
CA MET A 55 17.35 19.51 27.06
C MET A 55 16.09 19.19 27.89
N GLN A 56 15.14 18.42 27.36
CA GLN A 56 13.92 17.98 28.08
C GLN A 56 13.77 16.45 27.98
N ILE A 57 14.85 15.75 28.30
CA ILE A 57 14.85 14.30 28.42
C ILE A 57 14.00 13.91 29.62
N GLY A 58 12.95 13.11 29.40
CA GLY A 58 12.10 12.65 30.48
C GLY A 58 10.90 11.83 29.99
N PRO A 59 10.19 11.15 30.89
CA PRO A 59 9.03 10.36 30.53
C PRO A 59 7.92 11.22 29.91
N ALA A 60 7.13 10.64 29.01
CA ALA A 60 5.89 11.25 28.54
C ALA A 60 4.95 11.51 29.74
N LYS A 61 4.68 12.79 30.02
CA LYS A 61 3.83 13.25 31.13
C LYS A 61 2.45 13.73 30.70
N HIS A 62 2.30 14.10 29.44
CA HIS A 62 1.07 14.57 28.85
C HIS A 62 1.07 14.31 27.34
N VAL A 63 -0.11 14.09 26.78
CA VAL A 63 -0.35 14.00 25.33
C VAL A 63 -1.07 15.28 24.91
N HIS A 64 -0.37 16.16 24.19
CA HIS A 64 -0.98 17.36 23.61
C HIS A 64 -1.77 17.02 22.33
N ASP A 65 -1.12 16.29 21.41
CA ASP A 65 -1.71 15.75 20.19
C ASP A 65 -1.41 14.26 20.07
N GLU A 66 -2.31 13.52 19.43
CA GLU A 66 -2.08 12.12 19.09
C GLU A 66 -1.02 11.98 17.98
N LEU A 67 -0.12 11.01 18.15
CA LEU A 67 0.91 10.68 17.17
C LEU A 67 0.39 9.64 16.20
N HIS A 68 0.77 9.75 14.93
CA HIS A 68 0.27 8.86 13.89
C HIS A 68 1.37 8.30 12.98
N ALA A 69 1.18 7.06 12.55
CA ALA A 69 1.72 6.53 11.31
C ALA A 69 0.69 6.76 10.20
N ARG A 70 1.12 7.32 9.07
CA ARG A 70 0.27 7.63 7.91
C ARG A 70 0.84 6.94 6.70
N CYS A 71 0.05 6.09 6.04
CA CYS A 71 0.49 5.28 4.92
C CYS A 71 -0.29 5.61 3.64
N LEU A 72 0.44 5.71 2.52
CA LEU A 72 -0.09 5.78 1.17
C LEU A 72 0.42 4.56 0.39
N VAL A 73 -0.50 3.78 -0.17
CA VAL A 73 -0.19 2.66 -1.06
C VAL A 73 -0.62 3.03 -2.47
N LEU A 74 0.27 2.85 -3.44
CA LEU A 74 0.00 3.06 -4.86
C LEU A 74 0.10 1.72 -5.60
N ASP A 75 -0.81 1.48 -6.54
CA ASP A 75 -0.92 0.25 -7.33
C ASP A 75 -1.21 0.60 -8.79
N ASP A 76 -0.30 0.27 -9.71
CA ASP A 76 -0.50 0.48 -11.15
C ASP A 76 -1.16 -0.72 -11.86
N GLY A 77 -1.52 -1.77 -11.12
CA GLY A 77 -2.05 -3.04 -11.62
C GLY A 77 -0.99 -4.12 -11.81
N SER A 78 0.30 -3.78 -11.73
CA SER A 78 1.44 -4.69 -11.82
C SER A 78 2.39 -4.58 -10.62
N THR A 79 2.55 -3.37 -10.09
CA THR A 79 3.48 -3.00 -9.05
C THR A 79 2.74 -2.25 -7.96
N LYS A 80 2.98 -2.67 -6.72
CA LYS A 80 2.53 -1.98 -5.51
C LYS A 80 3.72 -1.40 -4.77
N LEU A 81 3.55 -0.19 -4.24
CA LEU A 81 4.52 0.47 -3.36
C LEU A 81 3.80 1.09 -2.16
N ALA A 82 4.48 1.15 -1.02
CA ALA A 82 3.97 1.74 0.21
C ALA A 82 4.90 2.84 0.72
N ILE A 83 4.33 3.97 1.11
CA ILE A 83 5.04 5.08 1.74
C ILE A 83 4.39 5.36 3.08
N ALA A 84 5.15 5.22 4.16
CA ALA A 84 4.70 5.54 5.51
C ALA A 84 5.51 6.70 6.09
N VAL A 85 4.79 7.69 6.64
CA VAL A 85 5.37 8.80 7.41
C VAL A 85 4.89 8.67 8.85
N VAL A 86 5.83 8.67 9.78
CA VAL A 86 5.62 8.30 11.17
C VAL A 86 5.99 9.49 12.07
N ASP A 87 5.08 9.87 12.95
CA ASP A 87 5.30 10.93 13.94
C ASP A 87 6.27 10.46 15.03
N CYS A 88 7.56 10.60 14.75
CA CYS A 88 8.65 10.17 15.61
C CYS A 88 9.87 11.07 15.38
N THR A 89 10.75 11.18 16.38
CA THR A 89 12.00 11.94 16.23
C THR A 89 12.96 11.17 15.31
N MET A 90 13.17 9.89 15.58
CA MET A 90 14.06 9.03 14.81
C MET A 90 13.57 7.59 14.94
N ILE A 91 13.77 6.79 13.90
CA ILE A 91 13.42 5.37 13.89
C ILE A 91 14.66 4.59 13.46
N SER A 92 15.05 3.58 14.23
CA SER A 92 16.21 2.77 13.88
C SER A 92 15.90 1.79 12.75
N LYS A 93 16.97 1.34 12.09
CA LYS A 93 16.88 0.41 10.97
C LYS A 93 16.18 -0.90 11.37
N GLU A 94 16.44 -1.40 12.57
CA GLU A 94 15.87 -2.66 13.06
C GLU A 94 14.35 -2.61 13.17
N VAL A 95 13.80 -1.49 13.65
CA VAL A 95 12.35 -1.26 13.73
C VAL A 95 11.75 -1.19 12.33
N ILE A 96 12.40 -0.47 11.42
CA ILE A 96 11.99 -0.36 10.00
C ILE A 96 12.02 -1.73 9.31
N ASP A 97 13.11 -2.47 9.47
CA ASP A 97 13.29 -3.78 8.83
C ASP A 97 12.23 -4.78 9.33
N ARG A 98 11.95 -4.80 10.64
CA ARG A 98 10.88 -5.62 11.20
C ARG A 98 9.50 -5.22 10.66
N ALA A 99 9.19 -3.92 10.58
CA ALA A 99 7.93 -3.45 10.01
C ALA A 99 7.81 -3.87 8.53
N LYS A 100 8.89 -3.81 7.75
CA LYS A 100 8.90 -4.25 6.35
C LYS A 100 8.63 -5.74 6.17
N VAL A 101 9.17 -6.60 7.05
CA VAL A 101 8.84 -8.03 7.07
C VAL A 101 7.34 -8.23 7.27
N LEU A 102 6.75 -7.55 8.26
CA LEU A 102 5.31 -7.65 8.55
C LEU A 102 4.45 -7.13 7.39
N VAL A 103 4.87 -6.03 6.74
CA VAL A 103 4.19 -5.51 5.55
C VAL A 103 4.18 -6.54 4.43
N GLU A 104 5.32 -7.18 4.15
CA GLU A 104 5.40 -8.23 3.13
C GLU A 104 4.48 -9.41 3.47
N GLU A 105 4.54 -9.91 4.72
CA GLU A 105 3.70 -11.02 5.20
C GLU A 105 2.19 -10.76 5.04
N HIS A 106 1.73 -9.54 5.34
CA HIS A 106 0.30 -9.20 5.35
C HIS A 106 -0.23 -8.70 4.01
N THR A 107 0.64 -8.16 3.14
CA THR A 107 0.20 -7.44 1.93
C THR A 107 0.84 -7.94 0.63
N GLY A 108 1.94 -8.67 0.72
CA GLY A 108 2.77 -9.09 -0.41
C GLY A 108 3.58 -7.97 -1.07
N ILE A 109 3.66 -6.78 -0.46
CA ILE A 109 4.51 -5.69 -0.94
C ILE A 109 5.95 -5.96 -0.45
N PRO A 110 6.94 -6.14 -1.34
CA PRO A 110 8.28 -6.51 -0.93
C PRO A 110 9.02 -5.32 -0.27
N PRO A 111 9.97 -5.58 0.65
CA PRO A 111 10.65 -4.56 1.46
C PRO A 111 11.29 -3.41 0.68
N GLU A 112 11.79 -3.66 -0.53
CA GLU A 112 12.39 -2.67 -1.42
C GLU A 112 11.38 -1.69 -2.03
N ARG A 113 10.07 -2.01 -1.96
CA ARG A 113 8.97 -1.15 -2.40
C ARG A 113 8.25 -0.46 -1.23
N VAL A 114 8.84 -0.53 -0.04
CA VAL A 114 8.33 0.11 1.17
C VAL A 114 9.30 1.22 1.61
N LEU A 115 8.82 2.45 1.70
CA LEU A 115 9.54 3.57 2.28
C LEU A 115 8.89 3.95 3.61
N ILE A 116 9.69 4.05 4.66
CA ILE A 116 9.26 4.48 6.00
C ILE A 116 10.15 5.65 6.41
N SER A 117 9.55 6.76 6.82
CA SER A 117 10.25 7.96 7.29
C SER A 117 9.68 8.45 8.60
N ALA A 118 10.55 9.02 9.44
CA ALA A 118 10.14 9.80 10.60
C ALA A 118 9.90 11.26 10.19
N THR A 119 9.03 11.98 10.88
CA THR A 119 8.85 13.44 10.70
C THR A 119 9.93 14.27 11.38
N HIS A 120 10.74 13.65 12.25
CA HIS A 120 11.79 14.31 13.02
C HIS A 120 11.26 15.36 14.01
N THR A 121 10.09 15.11 14.60
CA THR A 121 9.51 16.00 15.63
C THR A 121 10.12 15.73 17.00
N HIS A 122 10.61 16.79 17.67
CA HIS A 122 11.29 16.72 18.96
C HIS A 122 10.35 16.60 20.18
N SER A 123 9.03 16.46 19.94
CA SER A 123 8.02 16.26 21.00
C SER A 123 7.48 14.83 21.02
N THR A 124 8.28 13.87 20.55
CA THR A 124 7.89 12.46 20.40
C THR A 124 9.00 11.54 20.92
N PRO A 125 8.71 10.24 21.14
CA PRO A 125 9.77 9.28 21.44
C PRO A 125 10.81 9.19 20.32
N ARG A 126 12.04 8.84 20.67
CA ARG A 126 13.05 8.34 19.73
C ARG A 126 12.89 6.83 19.63
N ALA A 127 12.41 6.27 18.53
CA ALA A 127 12.30 4.82 18.35
C ALA A 127 13.66 4.21 17.95
N LEU A 128 14.65 4.33 18.83
CA LEU A 128 16.02 3.87 18.59
C LEU A 128 16.36 2.66 19.46
N VAL A 129 16.77 1.56 18.83
CA VAL A 129 17.32 0.39 19.52
C VAL A 129 18.60 0.77 20.26
N GLY A 130 18.72 0.34 21.52
CA GLY A 130 19.91 0.57 22.35
C GLY A 130 20.03 1.95 23.00
N LEU A 131 19.07 2.86 22.76
CA LEU A 131 19.07 4.21 23.33
C LEU A 131 18.79 4.22 24.83
N SER A 132 17.88 3.37 25.29
CA SER A 132 17.47 3.27 26.70
C SER A 132 17.39 1.80 27.12
N LYS A 133 17.60 1.53 28.41
CA LYS A 133 17.34 0.22 29.04
C LYS A 133 15.94 0.12 29.63
N ASP A 134 15.16 1.18 29.56
CA ASP A 134 13.79 1.23 30.08
C ASP A 134 12.89 0.21 29.34
N PRO A 135 12.22 -0.70 30.05
CA PRO A 135 11.29 -1.64 29.42
C PRO A 135 10.20 -0.96 28.59
N LEU A 136 9.68 0.18 29.03
CA LEU A 136 8.64 0.92 28.30
C LEU A 136 9.15 1.44 26.96
N HIS A 137 10.44 1.76 26.87
CA HIS A 137 11.07 2.12 25.61
C HIS A 137 11.10 0.93 24.66
N HIS A 138 11.54 -0.24 25.13
CA HIS A 138 11.57 -1.46 24.31
C HIS A 138 10.18 -1.90 23.85
N ASP A 139 9.20 -1.87 24.76
CA ASP A 139 7.80 -2.18 24.44
C ASP A 139 7.27 -1.23 23.37
N TYR A 140 7.67 0.05 23.40
CA TYR A 140 7.29 1.01 22.37
C TYR A 140 7.93 0.71 21.01
N LEU A 141 9.18 0.21 20.96
CA LEU A 141 9.80 -0.21 19.71
C LEU A 141 9.05 -1.39 19.07
N ASP A 142 8.67 -2.37 19.89
CA ASP A 142 7.89 -3.54 19.45
C ASP A 142 6.49 -3.13 18.99
N TYR A 143 5.83 -2.25 19.75
CA TYR A 143 4.53 -1.69 19.41
C TYR A 143 4.58 -0.91 18.09
N LEU A 144 5.58 -0.06 17.89
CA LEU A 144 5.70 0.76 16.68
C LEU A 144 5.93 -0.11 15.44
N ALA A 145 6.67 -1.21 15.54
CA ALA A 145 6.95 -2.09 14.41
C ALA A 145 5.68 -2.79 13.85
N VAL A 146 4.62 -2.94 14.65
CA VAL A 146 3.39 -3.67 14.28
C VAL A 146 2.20 -2.76 13.94
N ARG A 147 2.39 -1.44 13.89
CA ARG A 147 1.34 -0.45 13.64
C ARG A 147 1.51 0.26 12.31
#